data_AF-A0A0F9C1B6-F1
#
_entry.id   AF-A0A0F9C1B6-F1
#
_cell.length_a   1.000
_cell.length_b   1.000
_cell.length_c   1.000
_cell.angle_alpha   90.00
_cell.angle_beta   90.00
_cell.angle_gamma   90.00
#
_symmetry.space_group_name_H-M   'P 1'
#
loop_
_entity.id
_entity.type
_entity.pdbx_description
1 polymer ?
#
loop_
_entity_poly.entity_id
_entity_poly.type
_entity_poly.pdbx_seq_one_letter_code
_entity_poly.pdbx_strand_id
1 'polypeptide(L)'
;MQSKLDKLKARIKGNEEEVTIPTEFYLLAKELGCVADLLGREYEVEYDSKGRIKRIRQLPMSVPSFVTLMREMEQDYKRQAKRMKPKKGRK
;
A
#
# COMPACT_ATOMS: atom_id res chain seq x y z
N MET A 1 -18.71 -24.72 -2.43
CA MET A 1 -18.17 -23.78 -3.43
C MET A 1 -17.13 -22.93 -2.73
N GLN A 2 -15.85 -23.05 -3.07
CA GLN A 2 -14.75 -22.40 -2.31
C GLN A 2 -14.73 -20.90 -2.61
N SER A 3 -14.70 -20.07 -1.55
CA SER A 3 -14.73 -18.60 -1.73
C SER A 3 -13.45 -18.12 -2.42
N LYS A 4 -13.52 -16.96 -3.10
CA LYS A 4 -12.34 -16.33 -3.73
C LYS A 4 -11.20 -16.14 -2.71
N LEU A 5 -11.55 -15.74 -1.49
CA LEU A 5 -10.61 -15.59 -0.38
C LEU A 5 -9.91 -16.91 -0.01
N ASP A 6 -10.63 -18.03 -0.01
CA ASP A 6 -10.05 -19.34 0.34
C ASP A 6 -9.10 -19.85 -0.75
N LYS A 7 -9.40 -19.57 -2.02
CA LYS A 7 -8.49 -19.85 -3.14
C LYS A 7 -7.21 -19.02 -3.05
N LEU A 8 -7.34 -17.75 -2.68
CA LEU A 8 -6.20 -16.85 -2.49
C LEU A 8 -5.30 -17.33 -1.32
N LYS A 9 -5.91 -17.68 -0.18
CA LYS A 9 -5.19 -18.24 0.97
C LYS A 9 -4.45 -19.52 0.63
N ALA A 10 -5.07 -20.42 -0.14
CA ALA A 10 -4.42 -21.65 -0.60
C ALA A 10 -3.24 -21.36 -1.53
N ARG A 11 -3.37 -20.36 -2.41
CA ARG A 11 -2.32 -19.95 -3.35
C ARG A 11 -1.15 -19.26 -2.66
N ILE A 12 -1.42 -18.43 -1.64
CA ILE A 12 -0.39 -17.81 -0.80
C ILE A 12 0.35 -18.86 0.03
N LYS A 13 -0.37 -19.81 0.64
CA LYS A 13 0.23 -20.90 1.42
C LYS A 13 1.03 -21.91 0.58
N GLY A 14 0.74 -22.02 -0.72
CA GLY A 14 1.40 -22.94 -1.63
C GLY A 14 2.65 -22.40 -2.32
N ASN A 15 2.93 -21.09 -2.21
CA ASN A 15 4.16 -20.50 -2.72
C ASN A 15 5.24 -20.54 -1.62
N GLU A 16 6.38 -21.17 -1.90
CA GLU A 16 7.55 -21.23 -1.01
C GLU A 16 8.35 -19.91 -0.94
N GLU A 17 7.96 -18.89 -1.71
CA GLU A 17 8.56 -17.55 -1.63
C GLU A 17 8.08 -16.80 -0.39
N GLU A 18 8.95 -15.97 0.21
CA GLU A 18 8.59 -15.07 1.33
C GLU A 18 7.47 -14.11 0.90
N VAL A 19 6.22 -14.51 1.12
CA VAL A 19 5.07 -13.65 0.92
C VAL A 19 5.05 -12.64 2.06
N THR A 20 5.54 -11.43 1.79
CA THR A 20 5.45 -10.32 2.75
C THR A 20 4.00 -9.84 2.87
N ILE A 21 3.62 -9.25 4.01
CA ILE A 21 2.29 -8.64 4.25
C ILE A 21 1.85 -7.71 3.08
N PRO A 22 2.73 -6.85 2.52
CA PRO A 22 2.40 -6.04 1.33
C PRO A 22 1.97 -6.87 0.11
N THR A 23 2.61 -8.01 -0.12
CA THR A 23 2.29 -8.93 -1.22
C THR A 23 0.91 -9.56 -1.02
N GLU A 24 0.59 -10.00 0.19
CA GLU A 24 -0.75 -10.56 0.50
C GLU A 24 -1.85 -9.51 0.31
N PHE A 25 -1.61 -8.28 0.80
CA PHE A 25 -2.57 -7.20 0.71
C PHE A 25 -2.83 -6.78 -0.74
N TYR A 26 -1.77 -6.70 -1.56
CA TYR A 26 -1.89 -6.43 -2.99
C TYR A 26 -2.68 -7.53 -3.73
N LEU A 27 -2.39 -8.80 -3.43
CA LEU A 27 -3.09 -9.94 -4.04
C LEU A 27 -4.58 -9.95 -3.66
N LEU A 28 -4.90 -9.64 -2.40
CA LEU A 28 -6.29 -9.53 -1.92
C LEU A 28 -7.03 -8.39 -2.62
N ALA A 29 -6.42 -7.21 -2.68
CA ALA A 29 -6.97 -6.05 -3.40
C ALA A 29 -7.26 -6.40 -4.88
N LYS A 30 -6.35 -7.15 -5.51
CA LYS A 30 -6.46 -7.61 -6.90
C LYS A 30 -7.62 -8.57 -7.12
N GLU A 31 -7.79 -9.55 -6.23
CA GLU A 31 -8.91 -10.50 -6.32
C GLU A 31 -10.27 -9.86 -6.07
N LEU A 32 -10.33 -8.85 -5.21
CA LEU A 32 -11.54 -8.09 -4.90
C LEU A 32 -11.86 -7.01 -5.95
N GLY A 33 -10.94 -6.74 -6.89
CA GLY A 33 -11.10 -5.71 -7.91
C GLY A 33 -11.01 -4.28 -7.38
N CYS A 34 -10.64 -4.08 -6.11
CA CYS A 34 -10.56 -2.78 -5.44
C CYS A 34 -9.12 -2.25 -5.40
N VAL A 35 -8.23 -2.76 -6.26
CA VAL A 35 -6.84 -2.28 -6.36
C VAL A 35 -6.80 -0.79 -6.56
N ALA A 36 -7.60 -0.20 -7.46
CA ALA A 36 -7.57 1.24 -7.72
C ALA A 36 -8.20 2.10 -6.60
N ASP A 37 -8.92 1.47 -5.67
CA ASP A 37 -9.49 2.13 -4.50
C ASP A 37 -8.52 2.05 -3.30
N LEU A 38 -7.68 1.01 -3.26
CA LEU A 38 -6.66 0.79 -2.23
C LEU A 38 -5.29 1.39 -2.60
N LEU A 39 -4.86 1.17 -3.84
CA LEU A 39 -3.80 1.93 -4.48
C LEU A 39 -4.39 3.31 -4.73
N GLY A 40 -3.83 4.33 -4.11
CA GLY A 40 -4.30 5.70 -4.33
C GLY A 40 -4.14 6.13 -5.79
N ARG A 41 -4.22 7.44 -6.02
CA ARG A 41 -4.06 8.00 -7.36
C ARG A 41 -2.79 8.82 -7.43
N GLU A 42 -2.03 8.63 -8.50
CA GLU A 42 -0.91 9.48 -8.85
C GLU A 42 -1.41 10.65 -9.69
N TYR A 43 -0.72 11.79 -9.58
CA TYR A 43 -1.05 13.00 -10.34
C TYR A 43 0.15 13.40 -11.17
N GLU A 44 -0.02 13.40 -12.49
CA GLU A 44 0.92 14.03 -13.41
C GLU A 44 0.50 15.49 -13.59
N VAL A 45 1.44 16.40 -13.36
CA VAL A 45 1.22 17.84 -13.51
C VAL A 45 2.08 18.33 -14.68
N GLU A 46 1.43 18.80 -15.74
CA GLU A 46 2.09 19.47 -16.86
C GLU A 46 2.13 20.97 -16.60
N TYR A 47 3.31 21.58 -16.80
CA TYR A 47 3.52 23.02 -16.64
C TYR A 47 3.67 23.70 -18.01
N ASP A 48 3.21 24.95 -18.13
CA ASP A 48 3.45 25.78 -19.32
C ASP A 48 4.87 26.38 -19.32
N SER A 49 5.24 27.07 -20.40
CA SER A 49 6.55 27.74 -20.54
C SER A 49 6.78 28.87 -19.53
N LYS A 50 5.76 29.25 -18.75
CA LYS A 50 5.81 30.26 -17.69
C LYS A 50 5.77 29.63 -16.29
N GLY A 51 5.87 28.30 -16.19
CA GLY A 51 5.85 27.56 -14.93
C GLY A 51 4.47 27.44 -14.28
N ARG A 52 3.38 27.75 -14.99
CA ARG A 52 2.01 27.61 -14.47
C ARG A 52 1.47 26.22 -14.79
N ILE A 53 0.62 25.70 -13.91
CA ILE A 53 -0.05 24.41 -14.14
C ILE A 53 -0.95 24.53 -15.37
N LYS A 54 -0.66 23.73 -16.39
CA LYS A 54 -1.42 23.63 -17.63
C LYS A 54 -2.43 22.50 -17.57
N ARG A 55 -2.05 21.37 -16.97
CA ARG A 55 -2.90 20.18 -16.88
C ARG A 55 -2.55 19.35 -15.64
N ILE A 56 -3.56 18.80 -15.01
CA ILE A 56 -3.42 17.75 -14.00
C ILE A 56 -4.09 16.50 -14.54
N ARG A 57 -3.36 15.39 -14.62
CA ARG A 57 -3.89 14.10 -15.02
C ARG A 57 -3.84 13.16 -13.83
N GLN A 58 -4.97 12.54 -13.53
CA GLN A 58 -5.06 11.54 -12.48
C GLN A 58 -4.85 10.15 -13.08
N LEU A 59 -3.93 9.39 -12.49
CA LEU A 59 -3.55 8.05 -12.91
C LEU A 59 -3.68 7.07 -11.74
N PRO A 60 -3.91 5.78 -12.00
CA PRO A 60 -3.77 4.77 -10.96
C PRO A 60 -2.33 4.78 -10.42
N MET A 61 -2.18 4.69 -9.10
CA MET A 61 -0.85 4.62 -8.48
C MET A 61 -0.09 3.39 -8.98
N SER A 62 1.19 3.57 -9.27
CA SER A 62 2.04 2.48 -9.70
C SER A 62 2.31 1.49 -8.55
N VAL A 63 2.48 0.21 -8.87
CA VAL A 63 2.79 -0.83 -7.86
C VAL A 63 4.08 -0.49 -7.07
N PRO A 64 5.17 0.01 -7.69
CA PRO A 64 6.36 0.45 -6.95
C PRO A 64 6.07 1.57 -5.94
N SER A 65 5.32 2.61 -6.34
CA SER A 65 4.92 3.70 -5.43
C SER A 65 4.12 3.17 -4.24
N PHE A 66 3.21 2.22 -4.49
CA PHE A 66 2.43 1.59 -3.43
C PHE A 66 3.30 0.80 -2.45
N VAL A 67 4.25 0.01 -2.94
CA VAL A 67 5.17 -0.74 -2.08
C VAL A 67 5.98 0.21 -1.20
N THR A 68 6.45 1.33 -1.76
CA THR A 68 7.13 2.38 -1.00
C THR A 68 6.24 2.97 0.09
N LEU A 69 5.00 3.35 -0.26
CA LEU A 69 4.02 3.87 0.69
C LEU A 69 3.75 2.88 1.84
N MET A 70 3.56 1.60 1.52
CA MET A 70 3.32 0.56 2.52
C MET A 70 4.50 0.41 3.49
N ARG A 71 5.74 0.49 2.99
CA ARG A 71 6.95 0.47 3.84
C ARG A 71 7.04 1.70 4.74
N GLU A 72 6.72 2.88 4.21
CA GLU A 72 6.71 4.12 5.00
C GLU A 72 5.64 4.08 6.10
N MET A 73 4.43 3.61 5.78
CA MET A 73 3.35 3.41 6.74
C MET A 73 3.74 2.42 7.84
N GLU A 74 4.39 1.31 7.50
CA GLU A 74 4.86 0.34 8.48
C GLU A 74 5.91 0.96 9.44
N GLN A 75 6.85 1.73 8.88
CA GLN A 75 7.85 2.43 9.68
C GLN A 75 7.23 3.49 10.59
N ASP A 76 6.25 4.24 10.10
CA ASP A 76 5.54 5.23 10.89
C ASP A 76 4.74 4.58 12.03
N TYR A 77 4.03 3.49 11.74
CA TYR A 77 3.35 2.68 12.75
C TYR A 77 4.32 2.21 13.85
N LYS A 78 5.49 1.67 13.48
CA LYS A 78 6.54 1.26 14.45
C LYS A 78 7.05 2.45 15.28
N ARG A 79 7.17 3.64 14.68
CA ARG A 79 7.56 4.88 15.40
C ARG A 79 6.49 5.32 16.38
N GLN A 80 5.23 5.34 15.98
CA GLN A 80 4.10 5.68 16.85
C GLN A 80 3.97 4.69 18.01
N ALA A 81 4.05 3.39 17.75
CA ALA A 81 4.03 2.36 18.78
C ALA A 81 5.15 2.53 19.81
N LYS A 82 6.36 2.93 19.39
CA LYS A 82 7.46 3.26 20.31
C LYS A 82 7.17 4.51 21.15
N ARG A 83 6.52 5.53 20.60
CA ARG A 83 6.14 6.76 21.30
C ARG A 83 4.99 6.55 22.30
N MET A 84 4.06 5.64 21.99
CA MET A 84 2.92 5.30 22.85
C MET A 84 3.30 4.36 24.00
N LYS A 85 4.49 3.74 24.00
CA LYS A 85 4.92 2.95 25.16
C LYS A 85 4.98 3.88 26.38
N PRO A 86 4.24 3.58 27.46
CA PRO A 86 4.25 4.42 28.64
C PRO A 86 5.69 4.52 29.13
N LYS A 87 6.21 5.76 29.24
CA LYS A 87 7.44 6.00 29.99
C LYS A 87 7.17 5.45 31.39
N LYS A 88 7.73 4.29 31.74
CA LYS A 88 7.75 3.81 33.11
C LYS A 88 8.29 4.95 33.95
N GLY A 89 7.39 5.61 34.69
CA GLY A 89 7.75 6.65 35.63
C GLY A 89 8.81 6.10 36.55
N ARG A 90 9.96 6.79 36.62
CA ARG A 90 10.90 6.66 37.72
C ARG A 90 10.09 7.00 38.98
N LYS A 91 9.71 5.98 39.75
CA LYS A 91 9.41 6.13 41.18
C LYS A 91 10.73 6.04 41.93
#